data_AF-A0A8T1V2Q9-F1
#
_entry.id   AF-A0A8T1V2Q9-F1
#
_cell.length_a   1.000
_cell.length_b   1.000
_cell.length_c   1.000
_cell.angle_alpha   90.00
_cell.angle_beta   90.00
_cell.angle_gamma   90.00
#
_symmetry.space_group_name_H-M   'P 1'
#
loop_
_entity.id
_entity.type
_entity.pdbx_description
1 polymer ?
#
loop_
_entity_poly.entity_id
_entity_poly.type
_entity_poly.pdbx_seq_one_letter_code
_entity_poly.pdbx_strand_id
1 'polypeptide(L)'
;MEVLEKYPVQLDNAYLRSRTITCHWELVRPADYTHNFVIPPDLTQSMQPAVTNTRSEKNKPGDLDESVKKQGLALEVVASIDPKMWKFSGQIVGALTGFYAVKAKGKSWFQDRKWLEQDWRKIDSDVDIFAIETNSAEISADSVRDRHQAMANEVIAKFTSSRLRTEFVTLSGGGIISFEHIAGSLCRGWLNDSPIDFCLDTIGAAVGNYIGLSSLSWALGWPRTPKSRLADIKLIVCARQIQGSPARLQAVRDLYVHPVNIRANHWGFIIACLKYDKAQQKLRVHTYMYEPLIDDDYHEEMETVWDGIAKVEGGEERKEREGLRGLVERWHEELMPESLLVMDRIEWVEVSQQPDFACCGIMVVAQVHNYLTENLERQQYQVTKNDVRVMRLRMLWTIMCYSQERVMSDSDTASTSQIRQQLLDQL
;
A
#
# COMPACT_ATOMS: atom_id res chain seq x y z
N MET A 1 -7.15 9.76 -21.93
CA MET A 1 -8.15 8.67 -22.00
C MET A 1 -8.82 8.59 -23.35
N GLU A 2 -9.25 9.70 -23.95
CA GLU A 2 -9.82 9.73 -25.31
C GLU A 2 -8.97 8.99 -26.36
N VAL A 3 -7.64 9.15 -26.32
CA VAL A 3 -6.71 8.42 -27.20
C VAL A 3 -6.75 6.89 -26.98
N LEU A 4 -6.78 6.43 -25.72
CA LEU A 4 -6.82 5.00 -25.36
C LEU A 4 -8.19 4.36 -25.66
N GLU A 5 -9.24 5.16 -25.77
CA GLU A 5 -10.58 4.71 -26.14
C GLU A 5 -10.76 4.60 -27.65
N LYS A 6 -10.07 5.46 -28.42
CA LYS A 6 -10.08 5.43 -29.89
C LYS A 6 -9.15 4.38 -30.50
N TYR A 7 -8.25 3.77 -29.71
CA TYR A 7 -7.34 2.74 -30.22
C TYR A 7 -8.12 1.51 -30.72
N PRO A 8 -7.86 1.01 -31.94
CA PRO A 8 -8.67 -0.03 -32.55
C PRO A 8 -8.56 -1.35 -31.77
N VAL A 9 -9.71 -1.93 -31.41
CA VAL A 9 -9.81 -3.27 -30.80
C VAL A 9 -10.21 -4.25 -31.89
N GLN A 10 -9.43 -5.31 -32.10
CA GLN A 10 -9.76 -6.41 -33.02
C GLN A 10 -9.81 -7.75 -32.28
N LEU A 11 -10.36 -8.78 -32.93
CA LEU A 11 -10.55 -10.11 -32.36
C LEU A 11 -11.59 -10.16 -31.22
N ASP A 12 -12.55 -9.24 -31.24
CA ASP A 12 -13.65 -9.18 -30.26
C ASP A 12 -14.70 -10.30 -30.41
N ASN A 13 -14.50 -11.19 -31.39
CA ASN A 13 -15.40 -12.31 -31.64
C ASN A 13 -15.35 -13.32 -30.48
N ALA A 14 -16.51 -13.61 -29.89
CA ALA A 14 -16.68 -14.60 -28.83
C ALA A 14 -16.10 -15.99 -29.18
N TYR A 15 -16.08 -16.35 -30.47
CA TYR A 15 -15.46 -17.57 -30.97
C TYR A 15 -13.96 -17.66 -30.63
N LEU A 16 -13.22 -16.55 -30.70
CA LEU A 16 -11.78 -16.55 -30.46
C LEU A 16 -11.44 -16.61 -28.96
N ARG A 17 -12.34 -16.11 -28.11
CA ARG A 17 -12.18 -16.10 -26.65
C ARG A 17 -12.27 -17.49 -26.02
N SER A 18 -12.88 -18.47 -26.68
CA SER A 18 -13.02 -19.84 -26.19
C SER A 18 -11.94 -20.81 -26.68
N ARG A 19 -10.97 -20.34 -27.48
CA ARG A 19 -9.93 -21.17 -28.08
C ARG A 19 -8.71 -21.28 -27.18
N THR A 20 -8.01 -22.41 -27.32
CA THR A 20 -6.75 -22.66 -26.63
C THR A 20 -5.66 -21.75 -27.16
N ILE A 21 -5.03 -21.00 -26.26
CA ILE A 21 -3.83 -20.23 -26.58
C ILE A 21 -2.64 -21.18 -26.55
N THR A 22 -1.89 -21.25 -27.64
CA THR A 22 -0.63 -21.98 -27.73
C THR A 22 0.54 -21.01 -27.71
N CYS A 23 1.58 -21.32 -26.94
CA CYS A 23 2.82 -20.55 -26.89
C CYS A 23 4.01 -21.46 -27.21
N HIS A 24 4.92 -20.98 -28.05
CA HIS A 24 6.16 -21.69 -28.38
C HIS A 24 7.27 -20.69 -28.71
N TRP A 25 8.51 -21.15 -28.63
CA TRP A 25 9.67 -20.39 -29.07
C TRP A 25 9.77 -20.39 -30.59
N GLU A 26 9.92 -19.22 -31.19
CA GLU A 26 10.05 -19.05 -32.64
C GLU A 26 11.17 -18.04 -32.95
N LEU A 27 11.95 -18.30 -34.00
CA LEU A 27 12.91 -17.33 -34.54
C LEU A 27 12.15 -16.37 -35.46
N VAL A 28 12.04 -15.11 -35.05
CA VAL A 28 11.14 -14.14 -35.68
C VAL A 28 11.82 -12.79 -35.85
N ARG A 29 11.32 -11.95 -36.75
CA ARG A 29 11.54 -10.50 -36.59
C ARG A 29 10.43 -9.98 -35.69
N PRO A 30 10.72 -9.36 -34.53
CA PRO A 30 9.67 -8.93 -33.58
C PRO A 30 8.58 -8.04 -34.20
N ALA A 31 8.93 -7.26 -35.23
CA ALA A 31 7.99 -6.43 -35.97
C ALA A 31 6.91 -7.24 -36.71
N ASP A 32 7.20 -8.47 -37.15
CA ASP A 32 6.26 -9.31 -37.93
C ASP A 32 5.04 -9.74 -37.10
N TYR A 33 5.19 -9.80 -35.77
CA TYR A 33 4.13 -10.17 -34.82
C TYR A 33 3.74 -9.01 -33.89
N THR A 34 4.00 -7.79 -34.33
CA THR A 34 3.56 -6.55 -33.69
C THR A 34 2.43 -5.95 -34.51
N HIS A 35 1.28 -5.71 -33.88
CA HIS A 35 0.06 -5.25 -34.56
C HIS A 35 -0.28 -3.81 -34.19
N ASN A 36 -0.91 -3.08 -35.12
CA ASN A 36 -1.37 -1.71 -34.92
C ASN A 36 -2.77 -1.62 -34.26
N PHE A 37 -3.19 -2.69 -33.59
CA PHE A 37 -4.46 -2.81 -32.87
C PHE A 37 -4.25 -3.52 -31.52
N VAL A 38 -5.20 -3.36 -30.61
CA VAL A 38 -5.25 -4.13 -29.36
C VAL A 38 -6.26 -5.26 -29.47
N ILE A 39 -6.09 -6.31 -28.67
CA ILE A 39 -7.03 -7.45 -28.57
C ILE A 39 -7.82 -7.35 -27.26
N PRO A 40 -9.04 -7.93 -27.15
CA PRO A 40 -9.83 -7.90 -25.93
C PRO A 40 -9.05 -8.15 -24.64
N PRO A 41 -9.42 -7.47 -23.54
CA PRO A 41 -8.68 -7.55 -22.27
C PRO A 41 -8.63 -8.97 -21.70
N ASP A 42 -9.71 -9.75 -21.82
CA ASP A 42 -9.79 -11.15 -21.40
C ASP A 42 -8.82 -12.07 -22.18
N LEU A 43 -8.68 -11.80 -23.47
CA LEU A 43 -7.74 -12.53 -24.33
C LEU A 43 -6.29 -12.19 -23.98
N THR A 44 -6.00 -10.91 -23.74
CA THR A 44 -4.69 -10.45 -23.27
C THR A 44 -4.34 -11.09 -21.92
N GLN A 45 -5.31 -11.11 -20.99
CA GLN A 45 -5.16 -11.71 -19.66
C GLN A 45 -4.90 -13.21 -19.71
N SER A 46 -5.43 -13.91 -20.72
CA SER A 46 -5.20 -15.34 -20.91
C SER A 46 -3.86 -15.63 -21.61
N MET A 47 -3.39 -14.74 -22.49
CA MET A 47 -2.08 -14.89 -23.15
C MET A 47 -0.90 -14.65 -22.22
N GLN A 48 -0.99 -13.68 -21.31
CA GLN A 48 0.15 -13.27 -20.48
C GLN A 48 0.70 -14.41 -19.60
N PRO A 49 -0.12 -15.21 -18.90
CA PRO A 49 0.36 -16.39 -18.18
C PRO A 49 0.96 -17.45 -19.10
N ALA A 50 0.34 -17.70 -20.26
CA ALA A 50 0.84 -18.69 -21.22
C ALA A 50 2.25 -18.31 -21.72
N VAL A 51 2.47 -17.05 -22.09
CA VAL A 51 3.78 -16.51 -22.48
C VAL A 51 4.78 -16.61 -21.31
N THR A 52 4.36 -16.25 -20.10
CA THR A 52 5.23 -16.28 -18.91
C THR A 52 5.66 -17.71 -18.57
N ASN A 53 4.74 -18.66 -18.64
CA ASN A 53 5.01 -20.08 -18.40
C ASN A 53 6.02 -20.61 -19.42
N THR A 54 5.79 -20.39 -20.72
CA THR A 54 6.73 -20.83 -21.77
C THR A 54 8.12 -20.18 -21.64
N ARG A 55 8.20 -18.92 -21.18
CA ARG A 55 9.49 -18.27 -20.87
C ARG A 55 10.21 -18.90 -19.69
N SER A 56 9.48 -19.45 -18.73
CA SER A 56 10.02 -20.08 -17.51
C SER A 56 10.39 -21.56 -17.68
N GLU A 57 10.01 -22.18 -18.80
CA GLU A 57 10.31 -23.58 -19.07
C GLU A 57 11.83 -23.83 -19.19
N LYS A 58 12.29 -24.94 -18.60
CA LYS A 58 13.71 -25.37 -18.65
C LYS A 58 14.22 -25.61 -20.08
N ASN A 59 13.31 -25.76 -21.05
CA ASN A 59 13.62 -26.06 -22.45
C ASN A 59 13.83 -24.78 -23.29
N LYS A 60 14.25 -23.67 -22.67
CA LYS A 60 14.59 -22.45 -23.40
C LYS A 60 15.67 -22.76 -24.45
N PRO A 61 15.46 -22.38 -25.73
CA PRO A 61 16.49 -22.57 -26.75
C PRO A 61 17.73 -21.74 -26.42
N GLY A 62 18.90 -22.22 -26.85
CA GLY A 62 20.18 -21.54 -26.62
C GLY A 62 20.26 -20.15 -27.25
N ASP A 63 21.26 -19.37 -26.84
CA ASP A 63 21.46 -18.02 -27.38
C ASP A 63 21.73 -18.05 -28.88
N LEU A 64 21.17 -17.07 -29.59
CA LEU A 64 21.37 -16.91 -31.03
C LEU A 64 22.77 -16.41 -31.35
N ASP A 65 23.34 -16.90 -32.45
CA ASP A 65 24.58 -16.38 -33.03
C ASP A 65 24.47 -14.88 -33.37
N GLU A 66 25.55 -14.14 -33.18
CA GLU A 66 25.61 -12.69 -33.45
C GLU A 66 25.34 -12.35 -34.94
N SER A 67 25.62 -13.28 -35.85
CA SER A 67 25.30 -13.13 -37.28
C SER A 67 23.79 -13.15 -37.54
N VAL A 68 23.02 -13.91 -36.76
CA VAL A 68 21.56 -14.02 -36.85
C VAL A 68 20.91 -12.78 -36.21
N LYS A 69 21.43 -12.31 -35.07
CA LYS A 69 20.96 -11.06 -34.44
C LYS A 69 21.15 -9.86 -35.36
N LYS A 70 22.28 -9.78 -36.08
CA LYS A 70 22.56 -8.72 -37.07
C LYS A 70 21.57 -8.70 -38.26
N GLN A 71 20.84 -9.79 -38.50
CA GLN A 71 19.77 -9.86 -39.51
C GLN A 71 18.40 -9.40 -38.98
N GLY A 72 18.35 -8.88 -37.74
CA GLY A 72 17.13 -8.42 -37.09
C GLY A 72 16.22 -9.55 -36.58
N LEU A 73 16.75 -10.77 -36.48
CA LEU A 73 16.03 -11.92 -35.95
C LEU A 73 16.27 -12.05 -34.44
N ALA A 74 15.21 -12.35 -33.71
CA ALA A 74 15.23 -12.60 -32.28
C ALA A 74 14.49 -13.90 -31.98
N LEU A 75 14.97 -14.61 -30.96
CA LEU A 75 14.29 -15.77 -30.41
C LEU A 75 13.25 -15.25 -29.42
N GLU A 76 11.98 -15.40 -29.75
CA GLU A 76 10.88 -14.83 -28.97
C GLU A 76 9.81 -15.89 -28.70
N VAL A 77 9.09 -15.75 -27.59
CA VAL A 77 7.91 -16.57 -27.34
C VAL A 77 6.75 -15.99 -28.13
N VAL A 78 6.09 -16.81 -28.93
CA VAL A 78 4.96 -16.40 -29.78
C VAL A 78 3.69 -17.05 -29.27
N ALA A 79 2.68 -16.23 -28.99
CA ALA A 79 1.34 -16.67 -28.62
C ALA A 79 0.42 -16.71 -29.86
N SER A 80 -0.38 -17.77 -29.99
CA SER A 80 -1.40 -17.91 -31.02
C SER A 80 -2.70 -18.51 -30.49
N ILE A 81 -3.84 -17.98 -30.92
CA ILE A 81 -5.21 -18.42 -30.52
C ILE A 81 -5.77 -19.44 -31.51
N ASP A 82 -5.33 -19.31 -32.77
CA ASP A 82 -5.47 -20.29 -33.82
C ASP A 82 -4.15 -20.24 -34.61
N PRO A 83 -3.42 -21.37 -34.75
CA PRO A 83 -2.11 -21.39 -35.39
C PRO A 83 -2.11 -20.87 -36.85
N LYS A 84 -3.29 -20.70 -37.47
CA LYS A 84 -3.44 -20.19 -38.85
C LYS A 84 -3.86 -18.72 -38.96
N MET A 85 -4.24 -18.04 -37.88
CA MET A 85 -4.80 -16.69 -37.99
C MET A 85 -3.87 -15.58 -37.49
N TRP A 86 -3.58 -15.54 -36.19
CA TRP A 86 -2.89 -14.40 -35.57
C TRP A 86 -1.84 -14.88 -34.58
N LYS A 87 -0.63 -14.38 -34.76
CA LYS A 87 0.54 -14.60 -33.91
C LYS A 87 0.93 -13.29 -33.23
N PHE A 88 1.26 -13.38 -31.95
CA PHE A 88 1.64 -12.25 -31.11
C PHE A 88 2.98 -12.54 -30.47
N SER A 89 3.94 -11.64 -30.59
CA SER A 89 5.18 -11.73 -29.82
C SER A 89 4.88 -11.60 -28.31
N GLY A 90 5.67 -12.24 -27.46
CA GLY A 90 5.54 -12.10 -26.01
C GLY A 90 5.75 -10.65 -25.54
N GLN A 91 6.52 -9.87 -26.31
CA GLN A 91 6.69 -8.43 -26.11
C GLN A 91 5.38 -7.65 -26.35
N ILE A 92 4.67 -7.91 -27.46
CA ILE A 92 3.39 -7.23 -27.71
C ILE A 92 2.33 -7.65 -26.70
N VAL A 93 2.30 -8.91 -26.27
CA VAL A 93 1.40 -9.37 -25.18
C VAL A 93 1.68 -8.61 -23.87
N GLY A 94 2.96 -8.42 -23.54
CA GLY A 94 3.34 -7.58 -22.39
C GLY A 94 2.93 -6.11 -22.56
N ALA A 95 3.12 -5.54 -23.76
CA ALA A 95 2.69 -4.18 -24.05
C ALA A 95 1.17 -4.00 -24.00
N LEU A 96 0.39 -4.99 -24.46
CA LEU A 96 -1.07 -5.03 -24.37
C LEU A 96 -1.53 -5.08 -22.91
N THR A 97 -0.85 -5.88 -22.08
CA THR A 97 -1.09 -5.91 -20.63
C THR A 97 -0.86 -4.54 -20.01
N GLY A 98 0.26 -3.88 -20.34
CA GLY A 98 0.54 -2.51 -19.91
C GLY A 98 -0.49 -1.49 -20.41
N PHE A 99 -0.93 -1.59 -21.68
CA PHE A 99 -1.97 -0.74 -22.26
C PHE A 99 -3.28 -0.83 -21.46
N TYR A 100 -3.74 -2.05 -21.14
CA TYR A 100 -4.96 -2.23 -20.37
C TYR A 100 -4.81 -1.80 -18.91
N ALA A 101 -3.63 -1.97 -18.30
CA ALA A 101 -3.34 -1.45 -16.97
C ALA A 101 -3.44 0.08 -16.93
N VAL A 102 -2.82 0.79 -17.89
CA VAL A 102 -2.91 2.25 -18.00
C VAL A 102 -4.35 2.70 -18.28
N LYS A 103 -5.08 1.99 -19.15
CA LYS A 103 -6.48 2.27 -19.43
C LYS A 103 -7.37 2.10 -18.19
N ALA A 104 -7.15 1.06 -17.40
CA ALA A 104 -7.85 0.86 -16.13
C ALA A 104 -7.52 1.97 -15.13
N LYS A 105 -6.24 2.33 -14.97
CA LYS A 105 -5.80 3.42 -14.10
C LYS A 105 -6.40 4.77 -14.51
N GLY A 106 -6.48 5.06 -15.80
CA GLY A 106 -7.14 6.28 -16.29
C GLY A 106 -8.63 6.34 -15.97
N LYS A 107 -9.35 5.20 -16.02
CA LYS A 107 -10.75 5.12 -15.55
C LYS A 107 -10.85 5.38 -14.05
N SER A 108 -9.99 4.74 -13.25
CA SER A 108 -9.95 4.95 -11.80
C SER A 108 -9.65 6.41 -11.44
N TRP A 109 -8.71 7.05 -12.14
CA TRP A 109 -8.39 8.47 -11.95
C TRP A 109 -9.62 9.37 -12.17
N PHE A 110 -10.41 9.14 -13.23
CA PHE A 110 -11.64 9.92 -13.45
C PHE A 110 -12.67 9.70 -12.37
N GLN A 111 -12.81 8.47 -11.89
CA GLN A 111 -13.71 8.18 -10.78
C GLN A 111 -13.24 8.93 -9.53
N ASP A 112 -11.97 8.86 -9.17
CA ASP A 112 -11.42 9.59 -8.03
C ASP A 112 -11.62 11.10 -8.15
N ARG A 113 -11.39 11.68 -9.34
CA ARG A 113 -11.68 13.09 -9.61
C ARG A 113 -13.14 13.43 -9.37
N LYS A 114 -14.08 12.62 -9.86
CA LYS A 114 -15.51 12.81 -9.62
C LYS A 114 -15.89 12.72 -8.13
N TRP A 115 -15.20 11.87 -7.36
CA TRP A 115 -15.40 11.77 -5.92
C TRP A 115 -14.89 13.02 -5.19
N LEU A 116 -13.72 13.53 -5.59
CA LEU A 116 -13.15 14.76 -5.05
C LEU A 116 -14.00 16.00 -5.38
N GLU A 117 -14.64 16.03 -6.55
CA GLU A 117 -15.48 17.15 -7.02
C GLU A 117 -16.84 17.27 -6.35
N GLN A 118 -17.20 16.33 -5.48
CA GLN A 118 -18.43 16.45 -4.71
C GLN A 118 -18.40 17.66 -3.77
N ASP A 119 -19.58 18.06 -3.31
CA ASP A 119 -19.71 19.15 -2.33
C ASP A 119 -19.39 18.62 -0.92
N TRP A 120 -18.16 18.86 -0.48
CA TRP A 120 -17.63 18.39 0.80
C TRP A 120 -18.26 19.11 1.99
N ARG A 121 -18.90 20.26 1.78
CA ARG A 121 -19.56 21.02 2.83
C ARG A 121 -20.84 20.32 3.33
N LYS A 122 -21.38 19.39 2.54
CA LYS A 122 -22.56 18.58 2.89
C LYS A 122 -22.21 17.32 3.68
N ILE A 123 -20.93 17.03 3.88
CA ILE A 123 -20.49 15.82 4.59
C ILE A 123 -20.23 16.21 6.05
N ASP A 124 -21.15 15.80 6.90
CA ASP A 124 -21.04 15.99 8.35
C ASP A 124 -20.17 14.88 8.95
N SER A 125 -19.03 15.28 9.50
CA SER A 125 -18.06 14.40 10.12
C SER A 125 -17.02 15.23 10.86
N ASP A 126 -16.68 14.77 12.06
CA ASP A 126 -15.63 15.34 12.91
C ASP A 126 -14.73 14.20 13.35
N VAL A 127 -13.67 13.96 12.58
CA VAL A 127 -12.67 12.92 12.84
C VAL A 127 -11.36 13.57 13.27
N ASP A 128 -10.56 12.86 14.04
CA ASP A 128 -9.31 13.41 14.59
C ASP A 128 -8.07 13.10 13.73
N ILE A 129 -8.12 12.02 12.92
CA ILE A 129 -6.99 11.63 12.07
C ILE A 129 -6.49 12.81 11.23
N PHE A 130 -5.20 13.10 11.36
CA PHE A 130 -4.52 14.20 10.67
C PHE A 130 -5.17 15.58 10.85
N ALA A 131 -5.90 15.82 11.95
CA ALA A 131 -6.57 17.10 12.18
C ALA A 131 -5.57 18.26 12.28
N ILE A 132 -4.39 18.04 12.85
CA ILE A 132 -3.34 19.05 12.99
C ILE A 132 -2.74 19.36 11.61
N GLU A 133 -2.27 18.35 10.89
CA GLU A 133 -1.63 18.48 9.56
C GLU A 133 -2.57 19.16 8.56
N THR A 134 -3.85 18.79 8.63
CA THR A 134 -4.88 19.36 7.77
C THR A 134 -5.39 20.72 8.23
N ASN A 135 -4.93 21.28 9.35
CA ASN A 135 -5.49 22.51 9.95
C ASN A 135 -7.01 22.42 10.17
N SER A 136 -7.49 21.24 10.59
CA SER A 136 -8.88 20.97 10.94
C SER A 136 -9.09 20.83 12.45
N ALA A 137 -8.02 20.88 13.25
CA ALA A 137 -8.09 20.84 14.71
C ALA A 137 -8.66 22.15 15.28
N GLU A 138 -9.49 22.05 16.33
CA GLU A 138 -9.98 23.17 17.15
C GLU A 138 -10.76 24.28 16.41
N ILE A 139 -11.26 24.01 15.20
CA ILE A 139 -12.11 24.95 14.44
C ILE A 139 -13.60 24.58 14.56
N SER A 140 -14.48 25.55 14.29
CA SER A 140 -15.94 25.32 14.35
C SER A 140 -16.42 24.32 13.29
N ALA A 141 -17.54 23.63 13.53
CA ALA A 141 -18.09 22.65 12.59
C ALA A 141 -18.32 23.19 11.17
N ASP A 142 -18.81 24.43 11.05
CA ASP A 142 -18.98 25.07 9.74
C ASP A 142 -17.61 25.35 9.08
N SER A 143 -16.62 25.77 9.86
CA SER A 143 -15.24 25.96 9.37
C SER A 143 -14.58 24.65 8.96
N VAL A 144 -14.84 23.53 9.66
CA VAL A 144 -14.34 22.18 9.29
C VAL A 144 -14.86 21.78 7.90
N ARG A 145 -16.15 22.02 7.63
CA ARG A 145 -16.78 21.71 6.34
C ARG A 145 -16.17 22.51 5.18
N ASP A 146 -15.95 23.81 5.40
CA ASP A 146 -15.24 24.65 4.43
C ASP A 146 -13.79 24.17 4.25
N ARG A 147 -13.13 23.74 5.32
CA ARG A 147 -11.78 23.18 5.26
C ARG A 147 -11.73 21.88 4.46
N HIS A 148 -12.71 20.98 4.63
CA HIS A 148 -12.83 19.76 3.82
C HIS A 148 -12.94 20.10 2.33
N GLN A 149 -13.73 21.12 1.97
CA GLN A 149 -13.82 21.57 0.58
C GLN A 149 -12.49 22.13 0.05
N ALA A 150 -11.80 22.94 0.86
CA ALA A 150 -10.49 23.47 0.49
C ALA A 150 -9.46 22.34 0.26
N MET A 151 -9.41 21.35 1.16
CA MET A 151 -8.54 20.17 1.00
C MET A 151 -8.82 19.44 -0.30
N ALA A 152 -10.09 19.20 -0.62
CA ALA A 152 -10.44 18.54 -1.87
C ALA A 152 -9.95 19.32 -3.10
N ASN A 153 -10.07 20.65 -3.09
CA ASN A 153 -9.57 21.49 -4.18
C ASN A 153 -8.04 21.45 -4.31
N GLU A 154 -7.32 21.44 -3.19
CA GLU A 154 -5.84 21.32 -3.16
C GLU A 154 -5.40 19.96 -3.71
N VAL A 155 -6.06 18.87 -3.29
CA VAL A 155 -5.82 17.52 -3.81
C VAL A 155 -6.13 17.46 -5.31
N ILE A 156 -7.23 18.05 -5.76
CA ILE A 156 -7.60 18.12 -7.19
C ILE A 156 -6.50 18.80 -8.01
N ALA A 157 -5.94 19.90 -7.52
CA ALA A 157 -4.85 20.60 -8.18
C ALA A 157 -3.64 19.68 -8.35
N LYS A 158 -3.22 18.99 -7.28
CA LYS A 158 -2.12 18.02 -7.33
C LYS A 158 -2.43 16.83 -8.24
N PHE A 159 -3.61 16.23 -8.14
CA PHE A 159 -4.08 15.13 -9.01
C PHE A 159 -3.99 15.45 -10.50
N THR A 160 -4.22 16.72 -10.86
CA THR A 160 -4.21 17.18 -12.25
C THR A 160 -2.78 17.32 -12.78
N SER A 161 -1.82 17.67 -11.92
CA SER A 161 -0.40 17.80 -12.30
C SER A 161 0.42 16.51 -12.15
N SER A 162 0.00 15.57 -11.30
CA SER A 162 0.75 14.35 -11.01
C SER A 162 0.72 13.34 -12.15
N ARG A 163 1.87 12.73 -12.42
CA ARG A 163 2.05 11.61 -13.36
C ARG A 163 2.00 10.31 -12.57
N LEU A 164 1.68 9.17 -13.19
CA LEU A 164 1.64 7.87 -12.49
C LEU A 164 2.95 7.55 -11.73
N ARG A 165 4.10 7.96 -12.27
CA ARG A 165 5.42 7.78 -11.66
C ARG A 165 5.85 8.89 -10.71
N THR A 166 5.02 9.92 -10.47
CA THR A 166 5.31 10.92 -9.46
C THR A 166 5.38 10.23 -8.10
N GLU A 167 6.50 10.39 -7.39
CA GLU A 167 6.70 9.85 -6.05
C GLU A 167 6.52 10.95 -5.01
N PHE A 168 5.84 10.61 -3.93
CA PHE A 168 5.69 11.42 -2.73
C PHE A 168 6.49 10.76 -1.61
N VAL A 169 7.19 11.58 -0.83
CA VAL A 169 8.02 11.15 0.28
C VAL A 169 7.52 11.84 1.54
N THR A 170 7.37 11.09 2.63
CA THR A 170 7.01 11.66 3.94
C THR A 170 8.03 12.71 4.38
N LEU A 171 7.63 13.62 5.26
CA LEU A 171 8.54 14.67 5.76
C LEU A 171 9.69 14.10 6.60
N SER A 172 9.55 12.90 7.16
CA SER A 172 10.63 12.13 7.82
C SER A 172 11.61 11.52 6.82
N GLY A 173 11.23 11.39 5.54
CA GLY A 173 12.00 10.69 4.52
C GLY A 173 11.85 9.15 4.54
N GLY A 174 11.06 8.59 5.47
CA GLY A 174 10.94 7.15 5.69
C GLY A 174 9.96 6.45 4.74
N GLY A 175 8.83 7.08 4.43
CA GLY A 175 7.78 6.56 3.57
C GLY A 175 7.85 7.11 2.15
N ILE A 176 7.67 6.24 1.15
CA ILE A 176 7.60 6.62 -0.27
C ILE A 176 6.35 5.97 -0.89
N ILE A 177 5.61 6.74 -1.67
CA ILE A 177 4.45 6.26 -2.43
C ILE A 177 4.39 6.90 -3.81
N SER A 178 4.13 6.10 -4.85
CA SER A 178 3.91 6.63 -6.20
C SER A 178 2.43 6.97 -6.43
N PHE A 179 2.17 7.92 -7.32
CA PHE A 179 0.80 8.30 -7.68
C PHE A 179 0.00 7.14 -8.30
N GLU A 180 0.68 6.16 -8.91
CA GLU A 180 0.05 4.92 -9.36
C GLU A 180 -0.60 4.14 -8.21
N HIS A 181 0.01 4.12 -7.02
CA HIS A 181 -0.57 3.47 -5.84
C HIS A 181 -1.66 4.31 -5.16
N ILE A 182 -1.71 5.62 -5.44
CA ILE A 182 -2.74 6.54 -4.95
C ILE A 182 -4.02 6.45 -5.82
N ALA A 183 -3.86 6.57 -7.13
CA ALA A 183 -4.95 6.62 -8.09
C ALA A 183 -5.72 5.28 -8.17
N GLY A 184 -6.99 5.34 -7.79
CA GLY A 184 -7.92 4.22 -7.74
C GLY A 184 -7.94 3.44 -6.44
N SER A 185 -7.21 3.86 -5.40
CA SER A 185 -7.16 3.15 -4.11
C SER A 185 -7.67 4.01 -2.94
N LEU A 186 -7.10 5.21 -2.73
CA LEU A 186 -7.42 5.99 -1.52
C LEU A 186 -8.85 6.52 -1.49
N CYS A 187 -9.38 6.97 -2.63
CA CYS A 187 -10.73 7.53 -2.69
C CYS A 187 -11.82 6.45 -2.54
N ARG A 188 -11.51 5.18 -2.86
CA ARG A 188 -12.51 4.12 -3.07
C ARG A 188 -11.92 2.72 -2.82
N GLY A 189 -12.66 1.86 -2.13
CA GLY A 189 -12.32 0.44 -2.00
C GLY A 189 -11.16 0.17 -1.03
N TRP A 190 -10.55 -1.00 -1.19
CA TRP A 190 -9.50 -1.50 -0.30
C TRP A 190 -8.19 -0.75 -0.50
N LEU A 191 -7.55 -0.43 0.63
CA LEU A 191 -6.18 0.06 0.61
C LEU A 191 -5.22 -1.11 0.41
N ASN A 192 -4.15 -0.86 -0.34
CA ASN A 192 -2.97 -1.70 -0.35
C ASN A 192 -1.97 -1.22 0.73
N ASP A 193 -0.81 -1.87 0.79
CA ASP A 193 0.23 -1.63 1.78
C ASP A 193 0.77 -0.18 1.75
N SER A 194 0.96 0.38 0.56
CA SER A 194 1.67 1.66 0.37
C SER A 194 1.05 2.87 1.10
N PRO A 195 -0.26 3.18 0.98
CA PRO A 195 -0.85 4.31 1.69
C PRO A 195 -0.94 4.07 3.20
N ILE A 196 -1.03 2.81 3.66
CA ILE A 196 -1.03 2.48 5.09
C ILE A 196 0.36 2.75 5.65
N ASP A 197 1.40 2.12 5.11
CA ASP A 197 2.78 2.30 5.55
C ASP A 197 3.20 3.78 5.50
N PHE A 198 2.82 4.52 4.45
CA PHE A 198 3.08 5.97 4.34
C PHE A 198 2.41 6.78 5.45
N CYS A 199 1.12 6.52 5.71
CA CYS A 199 0.38 7.25 6.74
C CYS A 199 0.92 6.92 8.13
N LEU A 200 1.25 5.65 8.39
CA LEU A 200 1.82 5.24 9.68
C LEU A 200 3.21 5.84 9.91
N ASP A 201 4.06 5.93 8.89
CA ASP A 201 5.33 6.66 8.97
C ASP A 201 5.12 8.15 9.25
N THR A 202 4.09 8.76 8.63
CA THR A 202 3.73 10.17 8.89
C THR A 202 3.26 10.39 10.33
N ILE A 203 2.38 9.52 10.83
CA ILE A 203 1.90 9.57 12.22
C ILE A 203 3.08 9.38 13.18
N GLY A 204 3.92 8.39 12.92
CA GLY A 204 5.11 8.12 13.72
C GLY A 204 6.08 9.29 13.78
N ALA A 205 6.27 9.99 12.65
CA ALA A 205 7.09 11.19 12.57
C ALA A 205 6.49 12.36 13.38
N ALA A 206 5.17 12.51 13.38
CA ALA A 206 4.47 13.58 14.09
C ALA A 206 4.49 13.37 15.62
N VAL A 207 4.25 12.14 16.07
CA VAL A 207 4.27 11.78 17.50
C VAL A 207 5.69 11.86 18.05
N GLY A 208 6.68 11.57 17.21
CA GLY A 208 8.08 11.46 17.60
C GLY A 208 8.27 10.21 18.43
N ASN A 209 9.24 9.37 18.05
CA ASN A 209 9.50 8.06 18.63
C ASN A 209 8.44 7.03 18.25
N TYR A 210 8.77 6.25 17.23
CA TYR A 210 7.90 5.29 16.58
C TYR A 210 8.78 4.25 15.91
N ILE A 211 8.46 2.97 16.07
CA ILE A 211 9.02 1.92 15.22
C ILE A 211 7.85 1.28 14.47
N GLY A 212 7.68 1.74 13.25
CA GLY A 212 6.78 1.15 12.28
C GLY A 212 7.41 -0.07 11.65
N LEU A 213 6.75 -1.20 11.78
CA LEU A 213 7.05 -2.36 10.95
C LEU A 213 6.22 -2.24 9.67
N SER A 214 6.82 -2.56 8.52
CA SER A 214 6.08 -2.64 7.27
C SER A 214 5.01 -3.72 7.39
N SER A 215 3.87 -3.52 6.72
CA SER A 215 2.84 -4.57 6.57
C SER A 215 3.39 -5.87 5.99
N LEU A 216 4.50 -5.81 5.25
CA LEU A 216 5.14 -6.96 4.62
C LEU A 216 6.03 -7.77 5.57
N SER A 217 6.29 -7.31 6.80
CA SER A 217 7.22 -7.97 7.72
C SER A 217 6.78 -9.40 8.08
N TRP A 218 5.48 -9.68 8.22
CA TRP A 218 5.01 -11.05 8.43
C TRP A 218 5.27 -11.96 7.22
N ALA A 219 5.09 -11.43 6.01
CA ALA A 219 5.21 -12.20 4.77
C ALA A 219 6.68 -12.45 4.38
N LEU A 220 7.53 -11.44 4.53
CA LEU A 220 8.94 -11.45 4.11
C LEU A 220 9.92 -11.85 5.22
N GLY A 221 9.47 -11.81 6.47
CA GLY A 221 10.28 -12.04 7.65
C GLY A 221 10.57 -10.75 8.42
N TRP A 222 10.72 -10.89 9.73
CA TRP A 222 11.01 -9.79 10.64
C TRP A 222 12.40 -9.19 10.38
N PRO A 223 12.58 -7.89 10.64
CA PRO A 223 13.90 -7.27 10.54
C PRO A 223 14.89 -7.90 11.55
N ARG A 224 16.18 -7.68 11.29
CA ARG A 224 17.23 -8.00 12.26
C ARG A 224 17.04 -7.19 13.53
N THR A 225 17.50 -7.73 14.66
CA THR A 225 17.47 -7.03 15.95
C THR A 225 18.13 -5.65 15.82
N PRO A 226 17.43 -4.56 16.15
CA PRO A 226 18.04 -3.24 16.18
C PRO A 226 19.11 -3.15 17.26
N LYS A 227 20.13 -2.32 17.05
CA LYS A 227 21.28 -2.21 17.99
C LYS A 227 21.00 -1.38 19.25
N SER A 228 19.85 -0.70 19.30
CA SER A 228 19.41 0.09 20.45
C SER A 228 18.67 -0.79 21.46
N ARG A 229 18.97 -0.65 22.76
CA ARG A 229 18.27 -1.43 23.81
C ARG A 229 16.78 -1.11 23.83
N LEU A 230 15.93 -2.10 24.09
CA LEU A 230 14.48 -1.90 24.24
C LEU A 230 14.12 -0.80 25.26
N ALA A 231 14.85 -0.69 26.38
CA ALA A 231 14.62 0.37 27.38
C ALA A 231 15.32 1.72 27.07
N ASP A 232 16.28 1.72 26.14
CA ASP A 232 16.91 2.94 25.63
C ASP A 232 16.20 3.47 24.38
N ILE A 233 15.33 2.65 23.77
CA ILE A 233 14.21 3.15 22.99
C ILE A 233 13.33 3.86 23.99
N LYS A 234 13.73 5.09 24.26
CA LYS A 234 12.80 6.12 24.63
C LYS A 234 11.84 6.22 23.47
N LEU A 235 10.75 5.49 23.50
CA LEU A 235 9.55 5.93 22.86
C LEU A 235 9.00 7.05 23.76
N ILE A 236 9.73 8.16 23.69
CA ILE A 236 9.29 9.44 24.20
C ILE A 236 7.94 9.70 23.51
N VAL A 237 6.85 9.64 24.24
CA VAL A 237 5.75 10.55 23.95
C VAL A 237 6.35 11.94 24.17
N CYS A 238 6.72 12.64 23.10
CA CYS A 238 6.97 14.07 23.20
C CYS A 238 5.72 14.75 22.69
N ALA A 239 4.77 14.96 23.60
CA ALA A 239 3.99 16.17 23.56
C ALA A 239 4.99 17.35 23.52
N ARG A 240 5.33 17.83 22.33
CA ARG A 240 5.96 19.14 22.22
C ARG A 240 4.86 20.15 22.54
N GLN A 241 5.09 20.89 23.62
CA GLN A 241 4.33 22.05 24.08
C GLN A 241 3.71 22.82 22.90
N ILE A 242 2.41 22.62 22.67
CA ILE A 242 1.57 23.66 22.07
C ILE A 242 1.64 24.82 23.07
N GLN A 243 2.10 25.99 22.63
CA GLN A 243 2.04 27.20 23.47
C GLN A 243 0.57 27.41 23.90
N GLY A 244 0.24 27.15 25.17
CA GLY A 244 -1.07 27.51 25.71
C GLY A 244 -1.64 26.69 26.89
N SER A 245 -1.14 25.49 27.21
CA SER A 245 -1.77 24.62 28.24
C SER A 245 -0.82 24.19 29.38
N PRO A 246 -1.25 24.10 30.66
CA PRO A 246 -0.38 23.78 31.78
C PRO A 246 0.06 22.30 31.79
N ALA A 247 1.34 22.09 32.13
CA ALA A 247 2.01 20.80 32.16
C ALA A 247 1.31 19.75 33.05
N ARG A 248 0.94 18.61 32.46
CA ARG A 248 0.74 17.34 33.16
C ARG A 248 1.85 16.37 32.74
N LEU A 249 2.61 15.87 33.70
CA LEU A 249 3.63 14.84 33.50
C LEU A 249 2.99 13.56 32.93
N GLN A 250 3.35 13.19 31.70
CA GLN A 250 2.92 11.95 31.04
C GLN A 250 4.04 10.91 31.17
N ALA A 251 3.69 9.72 31.65
CA ALA A 251 4.63 8.60 31.80
C ALA A 251 5.02 8.07 30.41
N VAL A 252 6.31 8.13 30.09
CA VAL A 252 6.91 7.60 28.86
C VAL A 252 6.53 6.11 28.70
N ARG A 253 5.84 5.77 27.61
CA ARG A 253 5.46 4.40 27.21
C ARG A 253 5.99 4.15 25.82
N ASP A 254 6.50 2.96 25.59
CA ASP A 254 7.20 2.62 24.38
C ASP A 254 6.37 1.83 23.36
N LEU A 255 5.80 2.43 22.30
CA LEU A 255 4.92 1.76 21.32
C LEU A 255 5.59 1.21 20.03
N TYR A 256 5.37 -0.07 19.74
CA TYR A 256 5.54 -0.68 18.40
C TYR A 256 4.20 -0.75 17.69
N VAL A 257 4.19 -0.54 16.37
CA VAL A 257 2.98 -0.75 15.55
C VAL A 257 3.29 -1.61 14.34
N HIS A 258 2.50 -2.65 14.15
CA HIS A 258 2.51 -3.49 12.96
C HIS A 258 1.11 -3.53 12.32
N PRO A 259 0.89 -2.94 11.14
CA PRO A 259 -0.30 -3.21 10.34
C PRO A 259 -0.24 -4.64 9.81
N VAL A 260 -1.32 -5.40 9.97
CA VAL A 260 -1.39 -6.80 9.56
C VAL A 260 -2.28 -6.89 8.34
N ASN A 261 -1.70 -7.36 7.22
CA ASN A 261 -2.46 -7.70 6.02
C ASN A 261 -2.91 -9.17 6.11
N ILE A 262 -4.19 -9.35 6.39
CA ILE A 262 -4.85 -10.64 6.61
C ILE A 262 -5.45 -11.10 5.28
N ARG A 263 -5.05 -12.29 4.82
CA ARG A 263 -5.48 -12.90 3.54
C ARG A 263 -5.39 -11.97 2.31
N ALA A 264 -4.48 -10.99 2.31
CA ALA A 264 -4.22 -10.03 1.23
C ALA A 264 -5.34 -9.03 0.91
N ASN A 265 -6.44 -9.00 1.68
CA ASN A 265 -7.59 -8.15 1.42
C ASN A 265 -8.24 -7.54 2.67
N HIS A 266 -7.72 -7.89 3.84
CA HIS A 266 -8.27 -7.48 5.12
C HIS A 266 -7.14 -6.96 6.03
N TRP A 267 -7.47 -6.03 6.93
CA TRP A 267 -6.46 -5.24 7.64
C TRP A 267 -6.76 -5.16 9.13
N GLY A 268 -5.79 -5.52 9.96
CA GLY A 268 -5.77 -5.27 11.40
C GLY A 268 -4.49 -4.55 11.84
N PHE A 269 -4.32 -4.32 13.14
CA PHE A 269 -3.03 -3.89 13.69
C PHE A 269 -2.69 -4.58 15.01
N ILE A 270 -1.39 -4.67 15.26
CA ILE A 270 -0.83 -5.05 16.56
C ILE A 270 -0.02 -3.87 17.08
N ILE A 271 -0.35 -3.38 18.28
CA ILE A 271 0.44 -2.37 18.99
C ILE A 271 1.07 -3.03 20.22
N ALA A 272 2.40 -3.03 20.34
CA ALA A 272 3.08 -3.51 21.54
C ALA A 272 3.66 -2.33 22.34
N CYS A 273 3.07 -2.04 23.49
CA CYS A 273 3.47 -1.00 24.42
C CYS A 273 4.45 -1.54 25.47
N LEU A 274 5.72 -1.15 25.40
CA LEU A 274 6.72 -1.45 26.40
C LEU A 274 6.71 -0.40 27.52
N LYS A 275 7.03 -0.88 28.72
CA LYS A 275 7.23 -0.05 29.90
C LYS A 275 8.37 -0.64 30.70
N TYR A 276 9.48 0.09 30.80
CA TYR A 276 10.61 -0.33 31.60
C TYR A 276 10.58 0.26 33.02
N ASP A 277 10.53 -0.62 34.02
CA ASP A 277 10.72 -0.29 35.43
C ASP A 277 12.19 -0.47 35.82
N LYS A 278 12.89 0.66 35.99
CA LYS A 278 14.30 0.69 36.41
C LYS A 278 14.53 0.12 37.80
N ALA A 279 13.59 0.31 38.73
CA ALA A 279 13.76 -0.12 40.11
C ALA A 279 13.65 -1.65 40.23
N GLN A 280 12.78 -2.25 39.43
CA GLN A 280 12.58 -3.70 39.38
C GLN A 280 13.42 -4.40 38.29
N GLN A 281 14.19 -3.65 37.50
CA GLN A 281 14.90 -4.14 36.31
C GLN A 281 13.96 -4.97 35.43
N LYS A 282 12.78 -4.44 35.12
CA LYS A 282 11.69 -5.19 34.50
C LYS A 282 11.15 -4.45 33.28
N LEU A 283 11.15 -5.11 32.11
CA LEU A 283 10.47 -4.64 30.91
C LEU A 283 9.12 -5.34 30.80
N ARG A 284 8.03 -4.58 30.87
CA ARG A 284 6.68 -5.07 30.63
C ARG A 284 6.25 -4.71 29.22
N VAL A 285 5.67 -5.66 28.49
CA VAL A 285 5.10 -5.47 27.16
C VAL A 285 3.61 -5.73 27.26
N HIS A 286 2.81 -4.75 26.86
CA HIS A 286 1.36 -4.83 26.82
C HIS A 286 0.91 -4.68 25.37
N THR A 287 0.14 -5.64 24.87
CA THR A 287 -0.18 -5.73 23.44
C THR A 287 -1.64 -5.44 23.20
N TYR A 288 -1.94 -4.49 22.32
CA TYR A 288 -3.27 -4.23 21.78
C TYR A 288 -3.40 -4.86 20.39
N MET A 289 -4.52 -5.52 20.12
CA MET A 289 -4.89 -6.00 18.79
C MET A 289 -6.23 -5.43 18.36
N TYR A 290 -6.33 -5.06 17.09
CA TYR A 290 -7.57 -4.53 16.53
C TYR A 290 -7.82 -5.08 15.14
N GLU A 291 -9.05 -5.52 14.93
CA GLU A 291 -9.59 -5.98 13.67
C GLU A 291 -10.94 -5.27 13.45
N PRO A 292 -11.11 -4.44 12.40
CA PRO A 292 -12.30 -3.61 12.18
C PRO A 292 -13.66 -4.34 12.03
N LEU A 293 -13.69 -5.61 11.64
CA LEU A 293 -14.89 -6.46 11.56
C LEU A 293 -15.22 -7.13 12.89
N ILE A 294 -14.23 -7.31 13.76
CA ILE A 294 -14.33 -8.04 15.02
C ILE A 294 -14.82 -9.46 14.76
N ASP A 295 -14.14 -10.15 13.85
CA ASP A 295 -14.41 -11.53 13.46
C ASP A 295 -13.42 -12.48 14.14
N ASP A 296 -13.95 -13.51 14.82
CA ASP A 296 -13.16 -14.50 15.55
C ASP A 296 -12.15 -15.23 14.63
N ASP A 297 -12.48 -15.48 13.35
CA ASP A 297 -11.56 -16.13 12.41
C ASP A 297 -10.33 -15.23 12.14
N TYR A 298 -10.51 -13.91 12.12
CA TYR A 298 -9.41 -12.97 11.94
C TYR A 298 -8.61 -12.76 13.23
N HIS A 299 -9.25 -12.91 14.39
CA HIS A 299 -8.56 -12.87 15.68
C HIS A 299 -7.51 -13.99 15.79
N GLU A 300 -7.87 -15.23 15.44
CA GLU A 300 -6.94 -16.36 15.43
C GLU A 300 -5.74 -16.14 14.49
N GLU A 301 -5.97 -15.52 13.33
CA GLU A 301 -4.90 -15.20 12.39
C GLU A 301 -3.95 -14.11 12.92
N MET A 302 -4.46 -13.10 13.61
CA MET A 302 -3.64 -12.06 14.22
C MET A 302 -2.83 -12.59 15.41
N GLU A 303 -3.41 -13.46 16.23
CA GLU A 303 -2.68 -14.15 17.29
C GLU A 303 -1.56 -15.02 16.70
N THR A 304 -1.79 -15.66 15.55
CA THR A 304 -0.75 -16.38 14.81
C THR A 304 0.39 -15.45 14.34
N VAL A 305 0.11 -14.22 13.92
CA VAL A 305 1.14 -13.24 13.55
C VAL A 305 1.96 -12.81 14.77
N TRP A 306 1.32 -12.70 15.93
CA TRP A 306 1.97 -12.37 17.19
C TRP A 306 2.85 -13.51 17.72
N ASP A 307 2.29 -14.71 17.88
CA ASP A 307 2.99 -15.85 18.49
C ASP A 307 3.93 -16.56 17.51
N GLY A 308 3.59 -16.57 16.23
CA GLY A 308 4.32 -17.29 15.17
C GLY A 308 3.75 -18.67 14.88
N ILE A 309 4.36 -19.34 13.91
CA ILE A 309 3.99 -20.71 13.50
C ILE A 309 5.08 -21.65 13.98
N ALA A 310 4.75 -22.45 15.01
CA ALA A 310 5.62 -23.51 15.49
C ALA A 310 5.75 -24.65 14.46
N LYS A 311 6.90 -25.33 14.50
CA LYS A 311 7.12 -26.54 13.72
C LYS A 311 6.27 -27.67 14.27
N VAL A 312 5.27 -28.13 13.52
CA VAL A 312 4.48 -29.31 13.89
C VAL A 312 5.25 -30.56 13.46
N GLU A 313 5.56 -31.45 14.41
CA GLU A 313 6.13 -32.76 14.09
C GLU A 313 5.10 -33.59 13.31
N GLY A 314 5.41 -33.92 12.04
CA GLY A 314 4.63 -34.85 11.22
C GLY A 314 3.50 -34.27 10.37
N GLY A 315 3.34 -32.94 10.28
CA GLY A 315 2.40 -32.27 9.36
C GLY A 315 3.02 -31.82 8.04
N GLU A 316 2.20 -31.57 7.01
CA GLU A 316 2.61 -30.98 5.73
C GLU A 316 3.40 -29.68 5.92
N GLU A 317 4.28 -29.36 4.95
CA GLU A 317 5.36 -28.35 4.88
C GLU A 317 5.07 -26.90 5.38
N ARG A 318 4.42 -26.68 6.52
CA ARG A 318 4.39 -25.35 7.15
C ARG A 318 5.77 -25.06 7.69
N LYS A 319 6.50 -24.19 6.99
CA LYS A 319 7.77 -23.65 7.45
C LYS A 319 7.54 -22.91 8.75
N GLU A 320 8.32 -23.26 9.76
CA GLU A 320 8.43 -22.51 11.01
C GLU A 320 8.61 -21.03 10.71
N ARG A 321 7.87 -20.19 11.43
CA ARG A 321 7.90 -18.74 11.25
C ARG A 321 7.85 -18.07 12.62
N GLU A 322 8.89 -17.30 12.91
CA GLU A 322 8.93 -16.42 14.08
C GLU A 322 7.71 -15.47 14.06
N GLY A 323 7.06 -15.25 15.21
CA GLY A 323 6.04 -14.22 15.39
C GLY A 323 6.63 -12.90 15.88
N LEU A 324 5.83 -11.83 15.91
CA LEU A 324 6.27 -10.53 16.44
C LEU A 324 6.76 -10.64 17.89
N ARG A 325 6.14 -11.52 18.69
CA ARG A 325 6.58 -11.84 20.04
C ARG A 325 8.02 -12.35 20.07
N GLY A 326 8.37 -13.28 19.16
CA GLY A 326 9.72 -13.82 19.04
C GLY A 326 10.76 -12.75 18.72
N LEU A 327 10.44 -11.79 17.84
CA LEU A 327 11.28 -10.61 17.57
C LEU A 327 11.54 -9.81 18.85
N VAL A 328 10.51 -9.55 19.67
CA VAL A 328 10.64 -8.80 20.94
C VAL A 328 11.48 -9.59 21.95
N GLU A 329 11.25 -10.90 22.06
CA GLU A 329 11.99 -11.79 22.96
C GLU A 329 13.48 -11.85 22.63
N ARG A 330 13.85 -12.11 21.37
CA ARG A 330 15.27 -12.15 20.98
C ARG A 330 15.96 -10.79 21.10
N TRP A 331 15.22 -9.70 20.90
CA TRP A 331 15.77 -8.36 21.07
C TRP A 331 16.06 -8.04 22.54
N HIS A 332 15.14 -8.43 23.42
CA HIS A 332 15.35 -8.34 24.87
C HIS A 332 16.55 -9.18 25.32
N GLU A 333 16.64 -10.43 24.87
CA GLU A 333 17.74 -11.33 25.19
C GLU A 333 19.10 -10.76 24.75
N GLU A 334 19.18 -10.19 23.55
CA GLU A 334 20.43 -9.67 22.99
C GLU A 334 20.94 -8.43 23.74
N LEU A 335 20.05 -7.54 24.18
CA LEU A 335 20.44 -6.20 24.63
C LEU A 335 20.13 -5.89 26.09
N MET A 336 19.29 -6.69 26.74
CA MET A 336 18.86 -6.52 28.13
C MET A 336 18.71 -7.83 28.92
N PRO A 337 19.65 -8.79 28.81
CA PRO A 337 19.50 -10.13 29.40
C PRO A 337 19.34 -10.14 30.93
N GLU A 338 19.86 -9.11 31.60
CA GLU A 338 19.80 -8.98 33.07
C GLU A 338 18.43 -8.48 33.58
N SER A 339 17.55 -8.03 32.69
CA SER A 339 16.23 -7.51 33.05
C SER A 339 15.14 -8.56 32.84
N LEU A 340 14.11 -8.56 33.69
CA LEU A 340 12.98 -9.45 33.51
C LEU A 340 12.05 -8.96 32.40
N LEU A 341 11.82 -9.78 31.37
CA LEU A 341 10.78 -9.55 30.37
C LEU A 341 9.44 -10.12 30.85
N VAL A 342 8.38 -9.31 30.80
CA VAL A 342 7.01 -9.73 31.11
C VAL A 342 6.09 -9.34 29.98
N MET A 343 5.50 -10.33 29.33
CA MET A 343 4.42 -10.16 28.36
C MET A 343 3.09 -10.21 29.11
N ASP A 344 2.33 -9.12 29.10
CA ASP A 344 0.96 -9.11 29.59
C ASP A 344 0.04 -9.85 28.60
N ARG A 345 -1.21 -10.14 29.01
CA ARG A 345 -2.21 -10.69 28.08
C ARG A 345 -2.53 -9.68 26.98
N ILE A 346 -2.83 -10.21 25.79
CA ILE A 346 -3.33 -9.42 24.67
C ILE A 346 -4.65 -8.75 25.07
N GLU A 347 -4.76 -7.46 24.78
CA GLU A 347 -5.98 -6.68 24.91
C GLU A 347 -6.58 -6.45 23.51
N TRP A 348 -7.78 -7.00 23.29
CA TRP A 348 -8.53 -6.79 22.06
C TRP A 348 -9.27 -5.46 22.09
N VAL A 349 -9.13 -4.68 21.02
CA VAL A 349 -9.85 -3.43 20.80
C VAL A 349 -11.20 -3.78 20.17
N GLU A 350 -12.21 -3.95 21.02
CA GLU A 350 -13.55 -4.48 20.66
C GLU A 350 -14.54 -3.39 20.19
N VAL A 351 -14.05 -2.18 19.88
CA VAL A 351 -14.89 -1.01 19.62
C VAL A 351 -14.49 -0.31 18.32
N SER A 352 -15.44 0.43 17.75
CA SER A 352 -15.30 1.10 16.45
C SER A 352 -15.26 0.13 15.27
N GLN A 353 -16.34 -0.63 15.07
CA GLN A 353 -16.47 -1.50 13.89
C GLN A 353 -16.53 -0.71 12.58
N GLN A 354 -16.00 -1.28 11.51
CA GLN A 354 -16.07 -0.65 10.21
C GLN A 354 -17.53 -0.54 9.71
N PRO A 355 -17.96 0.63 9.20
CA PRO A 355 -19.33 0.84 8.72
C PRO A 355 -19.61 0.26 7.33
N ASP A 356 -18.60 -0.34 6.69
CA ASP A 356 -18.67 -0.99 5.38
C ASP A 356 -17.67 -2.17 5.31
N PHE A 357 -17.68 -2.93 4.21
CA PHE A 357 -16.79 -4.08 4.01
C PHE A 357 -15.44 -3.73 3.36
N ALA A 358 -15.07 -2.44 3.29
CA ALA A 358 -13.94 -2.00 2.48
C ALA A 358 -13.05 -0.90 3.09
N CYS A 359 -13.32 -0.47 4.32
CA CYS A 359 -12.55 0.58 4.97
C CYS A 359 -11.60 0.09 6.06
N CYS A 360 -11.38 -1.23 6.20
CA CYS A 360 -10.49 -1.80 7.21
C CYS A 360 -9.11 -1.13 7.27
N GLY A 361 -8.46 -0.87 6.13
CA GLY A 361 -7.18 -0.14 6.09
C GLY A 361 -7.27 1.31 6.59
N ILE A 362 -8.40 2.00 6.35
CA ILE A 362 -8.65 3.36 6.88
C ILE A 362 -8.83 3.30 8.39
N MET A 363 -9.58 2.30 8.87
CA MET A 363 -9.83 2.08 10.29
C MET A 363 -8.54 1.78 11.05
N VAL A 364 -7.65 0.96 10.47
CA VAL A 364 -6.32 0.69 11.02
C VAL A 364 -5.53 1.98 11.21
N VAL A 365 -5.40 2.81 10.18
CA VAL A 365 -4.63 4.07 10.28
C VAL A 365 -5.27 5.01 11.31
N ALA A 366 -6.60 5.14 11.31
CA ALA A 366 -7.32 6.00 12.25
C ALA A 366 -7.19 5.55 13.71
N GLN A 367 -7.32 4.25 13.98
CA GLN A 367 -7.18 3.73 15.34
C GLN A 367 -5.73 3.78 15.82
N VAL A 368 -4.76 3.45 14.97
CA VAL A 368 -3.35 3.66 15.33
C VAL A 368 -3.09 5.12 15.68
N HIS A 369 -3.59 6.07 14.88
CA HIS A 369 -3.52 7.49 15.23
C HIS A 369 -4.10 7.77 16.62
N ASN A 370 -5.32 7.32 16.91
CA ASN A 370 -5.98 7.56 18.20
C ASN A 370 -5.24 6.94 19.40
N TYR A 371 -4.63 5.77 19.23
CA TYR A 371 -3.82 5.12 20.26
C TYR A 371 -2.50 5.87 20.49
N LEU A 372 -1.85 6.31 19.41
CA LEU A 372 -0.59 7.03 19.48
C LEU A 372 -0.74 8.48 19.99
N THR A 373 -1.89 9.13 19.75
CA THR A 373 -2.20 10.48 20.27
C THR A 373 -2.89 10.47 21.63
N GLU A 374 -3.11 9.29 22.24
CA GLU A 374 -3.85 9.09 23.49
C GLU A 374 -5.28 9.67 23.46
N ASN A 375 -5.92 9.67 22.30
CA ASN A 375 -7.29 10.17 22.13
C ASN A 375 -8.33 9.14 22.57
N LEU A 376 -8.50 8.99 23.89
CA LEU A 376 -9.38 7.99 24.51
C LEU A 376 -10.84 8.06 24.04
N GLU A 377 -11.36 9.27 23.78
CA GLU A 377 -12.72 9.45 23.27
C GLU A 377 -12.87 8.84 21.87
N ARG A 378 -11.87 9.05 21.00
CA ARG A 378 -11.89 8.55 19.63
C ARG A 378 -11.57 7.06 19.51
N GLN A 379 -10.92 6.47 20.50
CA GLN A 379 -10.71 5.01 20.55
C GLN A 379 -12.04 4.24 20.62
N GLN A 380 -13.06 4.80 21.28
CA GLN A 380 -14.36 4.16 21.51
C GLN A 380 -15.48 4.68 20.59
N TYR A 381 -15.15 5.58 19.67
CA TYR A 381 -16.12 6.28 18.84
C TYR A 381 -16.68 5.39 17.71
N GLN A 382 -18.00 5.31 17.60
CA GLN A 382 -18.64 4.60 16.49
C GLN A 382 -18.44 5.34 15.15
N VAL A 383 -17.60 4.78 14.29
CA VAL A 383 -17.28 5.37 12.99
C VAL A 383 -18.44 5.23 12.01
N THR A 384 -18.81 6.34 11.35
CA THR A 384 -19.84 6.40 10.32
C THR A 384 -19.25 6.36 8.90
N LYS A 385 -20.10 6.15 7.89
CA LYS A 385 -19.69 6.24 6.48
C LYS A 385 -19.19 7.63 6.08
N ASN A 386 -19.69 8.69 6.71
CA ASN A 386 -19.20 10.04 6.44
C ASN A 386 -17.80 10.25 7.04
N ASP A 387 -17.54 9.68 8.21
CA ASP A 387 -16.21 9.68 8.82
C ASP A 387 -15.20 9.01 7.91
N VAL A 388 -15.49 7.81 7.42
CA VAL A 388 -14.60 7.12 6.46
C VAL A 388 -14.30 7.99 5.23
N ARG A 389 -15.28 8.74 4.72
CA ARG A 389 -15.07 9.64 3.56
C ARG A 389 -14.11 10.77 3.90
N VAL A 390 -14.24 11.39 5.08
CA VAL A 390 -13.35 12.46 5.53
C VAL A 390 -11.97 11.92 5.89
N MET A 391 -11.88 10.77 6.56
CA MET A 391 -10.60 10.09 6.85
C MET A 391 -9.82 9.83 5.56
N ARG A 392 -10.49 9.30 4.52
CA ARG A 392 -9.88 9.12 3.18
C ARG A 392 -9.39 10.43 2.58
N LEU A 393 -10.19 11.50 2.65
CA LEU A 393 -9.79 12.81 2.14
C LEU A 393 -8.55 13.34 2.88
N ARG A 394 -8.52 13.22 4.21
CA ARG A 394 -7.40 13.67 5.03
C ARG A 394 -6.13 12.85 4.75
N MET A 395 -6.22 11.53 4.68
CA MET A 395 -5.09 10.68 4.28
C MET A 395 -4.56 11.07 2.90
N LEU A 396 -5.45 11.26 1.93
CA LEU A 396 -5.07 11.65 0.57
C LEU A 396 -4.40 13.03 0.53
N TRP A 397 -4.94 13.99 1.28
CA TRP A 397 -4.36 15.31 1.42
C TRP A 397 -2.98 15.24 2.09
N THR A 398 -2.83 14.47 3.17
CA THR A 398 -1.55 14.27 3.85
C THR A 398 -0.51 13.69 2.88
N ILE A 399 -0.89 12.66 2.11
CA ILE A 399 0.02 12.02 1.15
C ILE A 399 0.46 12.96 0.03
N MET A 400 -0.42 13.83 -0.49
CA MET A 400 -0.14 14.61 -1.71
C MET A 400 0.25 16.07 -1.45
N CYS A 401 -0.17 16.61 -0.32
CA CYS A 401 -0.03 18.03 0.03
C CYS A 401 0.83 18.24 1.28
N TYR A 402 0.92 17.24 2.17
CA TYR A 402 1.79 17.25 3.36
C TYR A 402 2.99 16.32 3.21
N SER A 403 3.60 16.34 2.01
CA SER A 403 4.72 15.48 1.65
C SER A 403 5.65 16.21 0.69
N GLN A 404 6.83 15.64 0.47
CA GLN A 404 7.78 16.11 -0.53
C GLN A 404 7.58 15.35 -1.83
N GLU A 405 7.31 16.07 -2.91
CA GLU A 405 7.29 15.50 -4.25
C GLU A 405 8.74 15.29 -4.72
N ARG A 406 9.10 14.04 -5.02
CA ARG A 406 10.46 13.70 -5.45
C ARG A 406 10.67 14.17 -6.88
N VAL A 407 11.74 14.94 -7.10
CA VAL A 407 12.14 15.38 -8.44
C VAL A 407 12.47 14.14 -9.27
N MET A 408 11.86 14.04 -10.46
CA MET A 408 12.15 12.97 -11.41
C MET A 408 13.64 12.99 -11.80
N SER A 409 14.22 11.82 -12.03
CA SER A 409 15.58 11.75 -12.56
C SER A 409 15.69 12.50 -13.90
N ASP A 410 16.86 13.05 -14.20
CA ASP A 410 17.09 13.74 -15.49
C ASP A 410 16.86 12.79 -16.67
N SER A 411 17.19 11.51 -16.52
CA SER A 411 16.93 10.47 -17.52
C SER A 411 15.45 10.23 -17.77
N ASP A 412 14.63 10.20 -16.72
CA ASP A 412 13.18 10.02 -16.88
C ASP A 412 12.53 11.27 -17.48
N THR A 413 13.04 12.45 -17.13
CA THR A 413 12.57 13.73 -17.65
C THR A 413 12.86 13.86 -19.15
N ALA A 414 14.06 13.49 -19.58
CA ALA A 414 14.45 13.48 -21.00
C ALA A 414 13.60 12.48 -21.79
N SER A 415 13.46 11.25 -21.28
CA SER A 415 12.65 10.20 -21.93
C SER A 415 11.17 10.62 -22.06
N THR A 416 10.60 11.21 -21.00
CA THR A 416 9.22 11.71 -21.02
C THR A 416 9.03 12.82 -22.04
N SER A 417 10.00 13.74 -22.14
CA SER A 417 9.95 14.84 -23.10
C SER A 417 10.02 14.34 -24.55
N GLN A 418 10.88 13.34 -24.80
CA GLN A 418 10.99 12.69 -26.11
C GLN A 418 9.70 11.96 -26.51
N ILE A 419 9.12 11.17 -25.60
CA ILE A 419 7.85 10.46 -25.85
C ILE A 419 6.73 11.47 -26.10
N ARG A 420 6.65 12.55 -25.30
CA ARG A 420 5.65 13.60 -25.50
C ARG A 420 5.78 14.26 -26.88
N GLN A 421 7.00 14.55 -27.33
CA GLN A 421 7.22 15.12 -28.65
C GLN A 421 6.78 14.15 -29.75
N GLN A 422 7.16 12.87 -29.66
CA GLN A 422 6.73 11.84 -30.62
C GLN A 422 5.21 11.69 -30.67
N LEU A 423 4.52 11.78 -29.54
CA LEU A 423 3.06 11.74 -29.49
C LEU A 423 2.42 12.99 -30.12
N LEU A 424 3.00 14.17 -29.90
CA LEU A 424 2.54 15.40 -30.54
C LEU A 424 2.79 15.41 -32.05
N ASP A 425 3.87 14.80 -32.52
CA ASP A 425 4.18 14.68 -33.95
C ASP A 425 3.26 13.68 -34.68
N GLN A 426 2.57 12.82 -33.93
CA GLN A 426 1.64 11.80 -34.44
C GLN A 426 0.15 12.18 -34.30
N LEU A 427 -0.16 13.30 -33.62
CA LEU A 427 -1.49 13.89 -33.49
C LEU A 427 -1.66 15.03 -34.48
#